data_AF-A7SLG2-F1
#
_entry.id   AF-A7SLG2-F1
#
_cell.length_a   1.000
_cell.length_b   1.000
_cell.length_c   1.000
_cell.angle_alpha   90.00
_cell.angle_beta   90.00
_cell.angle_gamma   90.00
#
_symmetry.space_group_name_H-M   'P 1'
#
loop_
_entity.id
_entity.type
_entity.pdbx_description
1 polymer ?
#
loop_
_entity_poly.entity_id
_entity_poly.type
_entity_poly.pdbx_seq_one_letter_code
_entity_poly.pdbx_strand_id
1 'polypeptide(L)'
;MADMENTSDERSDTFFASLDQLFTTLEPVIKEASSVEAAEDILNNLEATDENFHRYDFVCQLRNRIDEALGPVIDTRLEQIGGEGNTNEHLSQIADEVQSSKEFLSLQQSILADTKEAVNLLVSLLLQ
;
A
#
# COMPACT_ATOMS: atom_id res chain seq x y z
N MET A 1 6.00 24.75 16.17
CA MET A 1 6.89 23.56 16.19
C MET A 1 6.29 22.51 17.13
N ALA A 2 4.99 22.21 16.96
CA ALA A 2 4.22 21.40 17.91
C ALA A 2 3.11 20.57 17.24
N ASP A 3 3.30 20.15 15.98
CA ASP A 3 2.28 19.39 15.22
C ASP A 3 2.82 18.07 14.65
N MET A 4 4.04 17.66 15.02
CA MET A 4 4.70 16.53 14.35
C MET A 4 4.42 15.17 15.03
N GLU A 5 3.85 15.16 16.24
CA GLU A 5 3.60 13.95 17.04
C GLU A 5 2.17 13.40 16.86
N ASN A 6 1.18 14.26 16.57
CA ASN A 6 -0.22 13.83 16.37
C ASN A 6 -0.48 13.16 15.01
N THR A 7 0.31 13.52 13.98
CA THR A 7 0.08 13.02 12.61
C THR A 7 0.48 11.56 12.39
N SER A 8 1.34 10.99 13.25
CA SER A 8 1.76 9.59 13.18
C SER A 8 0.71 8.65 13.76
N ASP A 9 0.13 9.00 14.92
CA ASP A 9 -0.94 8.21 15.54
C ASP A 9 -2.21 8.25 14.70
N GLU A 10 -2.64 9.43 14.23
CA GLU A 10 -3.82 9.52 13.35
C GLU A 10 -3.65 8.71 12.04
N ARG A 11 -2.44 8.70 11.45
CA ARG A 11 -2.15 7.87 10.27
C ARG A 11 -2.21 6.38 10.58
N SER A 12 -1.62 5.95 11.69
CA SER A 12 -1.68 4.55 12.13
C SER A 12 -3.12 4.11 12.39
N ASP A 13 -3.91 4.95 13.05
CA ASP A 13 -5.33 4.71 13.33
C ASP A 13 -6.17 4.60 12.05
N THR A 14 -5.97 5.51 11.09
CA THR A 14 -6.67 5.44 9.78
C THR A 14 -6.27 4.23 8.96
N PHE A 15 -5.00 3.81 9.05
CA PHE A 15 -4.51 2.63 8.36
C PHE A 15 -5.12 1.36 8.96
N PHE A 16 -5.08 1.22 10.29
CA PHE A 16 -5.72 0.13 11.02
C PHE A 16 -7.21 0.02 10.68
N ALA A 17 -7.97 1.13 10.78
CA ALA A 17 -9.40 1.12 10.52
C ALA A 17 -9.74 0.68 9.09
N SER A 18 -8.93 1.10 8.11
CA SER A 18 -9.13 0.69 6.72
C SER A 18 -8.80 -0.79 6.46
N LEU A 19 -7.81 -1.33 7.17
CA LEU A 19 -7.44 -2.74 7.08
C LEU A 19 -8.50 -3.64 7.75
N ASP A 20 -9.03 -3.21 8.91
CA ASP A 20 -10.15 -3.86 9.58
C ASP A 20 -11.40 -3.90 8.69
N GLN A 21 -11.72 -2.77 8.05
CA GLN A 21 -12.83 -2.66 7.11
C GLN A 21 -12.65 -3.60 5.90
N LEU A 22 -11.43 -3.70 5.35
CA LEU A 22 -11.12 -4.63 4.27
C LEU A 22 -11.37 -6.07 4.71
N PHE A 23 -10.82 -6.50 5.85
CA PHE A 23 -11.01 -7.86 6.33
C PHE A 23 -12.47 -8.17 6.67
N THR A 24 -13.19 -7.25 7.29
CA THR A 24 -14.62 -7.40 7.57
C THR A 24 -15.44 -7.56 6.29
N THR A 25 -15.09 -6.84 5.23
CA THR A 25 -15.79 -6.92 3.94
C THR A 25 -15.50 -8.24 3.22
N LEU A 26 -14.27 -8.74 3.33
CA LEU A 26 -13.86 -9.99 2.72
C LEU A 26 -14.24 -11.22 3.55
N GLU A 27 -14.57 -11.05 4.84
CA GLU A 27 -14.88 -12.15 5.76
C GLU A 27 -15.89 -13.17 5.21
N PRO A 28 -17.03 -12.78 4.60
CA PRO A 28 -17.98 -13.74 4.06
C PRO A 28 -17.37 -14.59 2.94
N VAL A 29 -16.59 -13.97 2.05
CA VAL A 29 -15.94 -14.63 0.91
C VAL A 29 -14.84 -15.58 1.40
N ILE A 30 -14.07 -15.16 2.39
CA ILE A 30 -13.02 -15.96 3.01
C ILE A 30 -13.62 -17.17 3.75
N LYS A 31 -14.74 -17.00 4.46
CA LYS A 31 -15.42 -18.09 5.18
C LYS A 31 -16.01 -19.15 4.26
N GLU A 32 -16.33 -18.80 3.02
CA GLU A 32 -16.81 -19.73 2.00
C GLU A 32 -15.68 -20.53 1.34
N ALA A 33 -14.40 -20.16 1.57
CA ALA A 33 -13.26 -20.89 1.06
C ALA A 33 -13.18 -22.31 1.64
N SER A 34 -12.87 -23.30 0.79
CA SER A 34 -12.81 -24.70 1.16
C SER A 34 -11.55 -25.10 1.94
N SER A 35 -10.51 -24.27 1.90
CA SER A 35 -9.24 -24.45 2.63
C SER A 35 -8.55 -23.11 2.86
N VAL A 36 -7.45 -23.12 3.64
CA VAL A 36 -6.61 -21.93 3.85
C VAL A 36 -5.96 -21.50 2.54
N GLU A 37 -5.47 -22.44 1.74
CA GLU A 37 -4.88 -22.17 0.43
C GLU A 37 -5.90 -21.51 -0.51
N ALA A 38 -7.17 -21.97 -0.48
CA ALA A 38 -8.23 -21.35 -1.25
C ALA A 38 -8.52 -19.90 -0.79
N ALA A 39 -8.46 -19.63 0.51
CA ALA A 39 -8.59 -18.27 1.05
C ALA A 39 -7.40 -17.37 0.64
N GLU A 40 -6.18 -17.89 0.68
CA GLU A 40 -4.98 -17.19 0.20
C GLU A 40 -5.08 -16.87 -1.29
N ASP A 41 -5.55 -17.81 -2.11
CA ASP A 41 -5.77 -17.59 -3.54
C ASP A 41 -6.80 -16.49 -3.79
N ILE A 42 -7.89 -16.44 -3.02
CA ILE A 42 -8.87 -15.34 -3.09
C ILE A 42 -8.19 -14.01 -2.80
N LEU A 43 -7.47 -13.91 -1.67
CA LEU A 43 -6.79 -12.67 -1.25
C LEU A 43 -5.73 -12.21 -2.25
N ASN A 44 -4.94 -13.13 -2.79
CA ASN A 44 -3.88 -12.84 -3.76
C ASN A 44 -4.41 -12.33 -5.11
N ASN A 45 -5.66 -12.65 -5.44
CA ASN A 45 -6.28 -12.31 -6.72
C ASN A 45 -7.37 -11.25 -6.61
N LEU A 46 -7.46 -10.52 -5.49
CA LEU A 46 -8.50 -9.50 -5.30
C LEU A 46 -8.49 -8.43 -6.40
N GLU A 47 -7.30 -7.95 -6.80
CA GLU A 47 -7.20 -6.95 -7.88
C GLU A 47 -7.80 -7.44 -9.20
N ALA A 48 -7.67 -8.74 -9.49
CA ALA A 48 -8.16 -9.34 -10.72
C ALA A 48 -9.63 -9.78 -10.64
N THR A 49 -10.14 -10.08 -9.43
CA THR A 49 -11.44 -10.75 -9.24
C THR A 49 -12.51 -9.85 -8.62
N ASP A 50 -12.13 -8.75 -7.96
CA ASP A 50 -13.05 -7.79 -7.36
C ASP A 50 -13.06 -6.47 -8.15
N GLU A 51 -14.14 -6.22 -8.88
CA GLU A 51 -14.34 -4.98 -9.66
C GLU A 51 -14.28 -3.72 -8.79
N ASN A 52 -14.53 -3.84 -7.48
CA ASN A 52 -14.49 -2.74 -6.51
C ASN A 52 -13.16 -2.69 -5.74
N PHE A 53 -12.15 -3.48 -6.11
CA PHE A 53 -10.85 -3.51 -5.42
C PHE A 53 -10.27 -2.11 -5.17
N HIS A 54 -10.30 -1.26 -6.20
CA HIS A 54 -9.79 0.11 -6.14
C HIS A 54 -10.62 1.07 -5.26
N ARG A 55 -11.74 0.61 -4.71
CA ARG A 55 -12.66 1.40 -3.87
C ARG A 55 -12.48 1.12 -2.38
N TYR A 56 -11.73 0.10 -2.00
CA TYR A 56 -11.40 -0.12 -0.60
C TYR A 56 -10.56 1.04 -0.08
N ASP A 57 -10.92 1.58 1.09
CA ASP A 57 -10.19 2.69 1.70
C ASP A 57 -8.72 2.32 1.93
N PHE A 58 -8.44 1.06 2.25
CA PHE A 58 -7.07 0.53 2.38
C PHE A 58 -6.28 0.67 1.07
N VAL A 59 -6.89 0.30 -0.07
CA VAL A 59 -6.24 0.39 -1.39
C VAL A 59 -6.06 1.85 -1.80
N CYS A 60 -7.04 2.70 -1.55
CA CYS A 60 -6.93 4.14 -1.74
C CYS A 60 -5.77 4.74 -0.92
N GLN A 61 -5.64 4.37 0.35
CA GLN A 61 -4.56 4.84 1.21
C GLN A 61 -3.18 4.35 0.72
N LEU A 62 -3.04 3.09 0.33
CA LEU A 62 -1.79 2.58 -0.23
C LEU A 62 -1.40 3.35 -1.49
N ARG A 63 -2.35 3.60 -2.38
CA ARG A 63 -2.13 4.40 -3.60
C ARG A 63 -1.69 5.82 -3.25
N ASN A 64 -2.37 6.50 -2.34
CA ASN A 64 -2.01 7.86 -1.94
C ASN A 64 -0.60 7.92 -1.36
N ARG A 65 -0.22 6.93 -0.53
CA ARG A 65 1.15 6.85 0.03
C ARG A 65 2.21 6.62 -1.05
N ILE A 66 1.92 5.79 -2.05
CA ILE A 66 2.79 5.59 -3.21
C ILE A 66 2.94 6.91 -3.97
N ASP A 67 1.84 7.58 -4.28
CA ASP A 67 1.82 8.82 -5.04
C ASP A 67 2.56 9.95 -4.30
N GLU A 68 2.35 10.09 -2.98
CA GLU A 68 3.03 11.09 -2.14
C GLU A 68 4.53 10.83 -2.01
N ALA A 69 4.94 9.57 -1.85
CA ALA A 69 6.34 9.24 -1.63
C ALA A 69 7.15 9.18 -2.93
N LEU A 70 6.57 8.64 -4.00
CA LEU A 70 7.29 8.35 -5.26
C LEU A 70 6.96 9.34 -6.37
N GLY A 71 5.79 9.98 -6.36
CA GLY A 71 5.40 10.97 -7.37
C GLY A 71 6.46 12.07 -7.58
N PRO A 72 6.92 12.75 -6.52
CA PRO A 72 7.98 13.77 -6.65
C PRO A 72 9.30 13.22 -7.19
N VAL A 73 9.65 11.97 -6.85
CA VAL A 73 10.87 11.31 -7.34
C VAL A 73 10.72 11.04 -8.83
N ILE A 74 9.59 10.48 -9.26
CA ILE A 74 9.28 10.19 -10.66
C ILE A 74 9.28 11.48 -11.48
N ASP A 75 8.59 12.53 -11.02
CA ASP A 75 8.51 13.82 -11.72
C ASP A 75 9.90 14.43 -11.92
N THR A 76 10.72 14.45 -10.85
CA THR A 76 12.10 14.95 -10.92
C THR A 76 12.95 14.20 -11.96
N ARG A 77 12.78 12.87 -12.06
CA ARG A 77 13.53 12.06 -13.02
C ARG A 77 13.02 12.23 -14.45
N LEU A 78 11.70 12.34 -14.63
CA LEU A 78 11.10 12.65 -15.93
C LEU A 78 11.56 14.00 -16.47
N GLU A 79 11.68 15.01 -15.61
CA GLU A 79 12.22 16.33 -15.98
C GLU A 79 13.69 16.29 -16.40
N GLN A 80 14.52 15.49 -15.72
CA GLN A 80 15.95 15.30 -16.06
C GLN A 80 16.14 14.65 -17.43
N ILE A 81 15.21 13.77 -17.81
CA ILE A 81 15.25 12.99 -19.05
C ILE A 81 14.59 13.71 -20.22
N GLY A 82 13.63 14.61 -19.98
CA GLY A 82 12.91 15.36 -21.02
C GLY A 82 13.77 16.19 -21.99
N GLY A 83 15.09 16.27 -21.75
CA GLY A 83 16.09 16.85 -22.66
C GLY A 83 16.80 15.86 -23.59
N GLU A 84 16.70 14.54 -23.39
CA GLU A 84 17.44 13.51 -24.12
C GLU A 84 16.50 12.48 -24.78
N GLY A 85 16.69 12.23 -26.08
CA GLY A 85 15.80 11.37 -26.87
C GLY A 85 15.82 9.88 -26.49
N ASN A 86 14.74 9.19 -26.89
CA ASN A 86 14.36 7.77 -26.72
C ASN A 86 13.60 7.39 -25.42
N THR A 87 12.30 7.69 -25.39
CA THR A 87 11.42 7.61 -24.21
C THR A 87 11.30 6.25 -23.52
N ASN A 88 11.50 5.12 -24.20
CA ASN A 88 11.27 3.80 -23.60
C ASN A 88 12.45 3.27 -22.76
N GLU A 89 13.69 3.49 -23.18
CA GLU A 89 14.88 3.13 -22.38
C GLU A 89 14.92 3.95 -21.10
N HIS A 90 14.56 5.24 -21.23
CA HIS A 90 14.46 6.17 -20.13
C HIS A 90 13.42 5.78 -19.08
N LEU A 91 12.26 5.26 -19.48
CA LEU A 91 11.24 4.80 -18.52
C LEU A 91 11.71 3.60 -17.70
N SER A 92 12.42 2.64 -18.32
CA SER A 92 13.00 1.51 -17.60
C SER A 92 14.06 1.99 -16.59
N GLN A 93 14.92 2.93 -17.00
CA GLN A 93 15.92 3.51 -16.11
C GLN A 93 15.29 4.27 -14.94
N ILE A 94 14.22 5.05 -15.18
CA ILE A 94 13.48 5.73 -14.11
C ILE A 94 12.92 4.72 -13.12
N ALA A 95 12.33 3.62 -13.60
CA ALA A 95 11.77 2.59 -12.72
C ALA A 95 12.86 1.98 -11.82
N ASP A 96 14.02 1.64 -12.38
CA ASP A 96 15.16 1.10 -11.63
C ASP A 96 15.70 2.11 -10.59
N GLU A 97 15.79 3.40 -10.97
CA GLU A 97 16.22 4.48 -10.08
C GLU A 97 15.22 4.74 -8.94
N VAL A 98 13.92 4.72 -9.24
CA VAL A 98 12.87 4.86 -8.23
C VAL A 98 12.88 3.67 -7.28
N GLN A 99 13.02 2.44 -7.79
CA GLN A 99 13.04 1.23 -6.96
C GLN A 99 14.28 1.16 -6.04
N SER A 100 15.41 1.74 -6.46
CA SER A 100 16.62 1.86 -5.64
C SER A 100 16.66 3.11 -4.76
N SER A 101 15.66 3.98 -4.87
CA SER A 101 15.60 5.24 -4.10
C SER A 101 15.38 5.01 -2.61
N LYS A 102 15.87 5.96 -1.79
CA LYS A 102 15.63 5.94 -0.34
C LYS A 102 14.14 6.12 -0.03
N GLU A 103 13.41 6.84 -0.88
CA GLU A 103 11.98 7.10 -0.75
C GLU A 103 11.19 5.80 -0.90
N PHE A 104 11.50 4.99 -1.92
CA PHE A 104 10.90 3.67 -2.10
C PHE A 104 11.19 2.72 -0.92
N LEU A 105 12.45 2.66 -0.48
CA LEU A 105 12.81 1.82 0.67
C LEU A 105 12.12 2.26 1.95
N SER A 106 12.01 3.58 2.18
CA SER A 106 11.32 4.15 3.35
C SER A 106 9.82 3.88 3.29
N LEU A 107 9.21 4.04 2.12
CA LEU A 107 7.80 3.71 1.87
C LEU A 107 7.53 2.23 2.16
N GLN A 108 8.34 1.32 1.63
CA GLN A 108 8.21 -0.11 1.84
C GLN A 108 8.32 -0.48 3.33
N GLN A 109 9.30 0.09 4.03
CA GLN A 109 9.48 -0.14 5.46
C GLN A 109 8.31 0.39 6.29
N SER A 110 7.82 1.57 5.95
CA SER A 110 6.67 2.19 6.63
C SER A 110 5.39 1.39 6.41
N ILE A 111 5.05 1.02 5.17
CA ILE A 111 3.86 0.19 4.88
C ILE A 111 3.96 -1.15 5.62
N LEU A 112 5.13 -1.79 5.62
CA LEU A 112 5.34 -3.06 6.30
C LEU A 112 5.17 -2.93 7.82
N ALA A 113 5.67 -1.85 8.42
CA ALA A 113 5.54 -1.60 9.85
C ALA A 113 4.07 -1.41 10.23
N ASP A 114 3.36 -0.52 9.54
CA ASP A 114 1.96 -0.20 9.84
C ASP A 114 1.05 -1.43 9.62
N THR A 115 1.31 -2.21 8.57
CA THR A 115 0.57 -3.46 8.31
C THR A 115 0.79 -4.49 9.41
N LYS A 116 2.03 -4.67 9.85
CA LYS A 116 2.33 -5.59 10.95
C LYS A 116 1.67 -5.16 12.25
N GLU A 117 1.75 -3.87 12.57
CA GLU A 117 1.12 -3.30 13.76
C GLU A 117 -0.39 -3.50 13.72
N ALA A 118 -1.04 -3.12 12.62
CA ALA A 118 -2.48 -3.26 12.47
C ALA A 118 -2.94 -4.72 12.56
N VAL A 119 -2.26 -5.65 11.86
CA VAL A 119 -2.58 -7.09 11.95
C VAL A 119 -2.40 -7.62 13.37
N ASN A 120 -1.33 -7.24 14.07
CA ASN A 120 -1.11 -7.66 15.46
C ASN A 120 -2.23 -7.16 16.39
N LEU A 121 -2.69 -5.92 16.20
CA LEU A 121 -3.81 -5.37 16.95
C LEU A 121 -5.10 -6.15 16.66
N LEU A 122 -5.41 -6.41 15.39
CA LEU A 122 -6.59 -7.19 14.99
C LEU A 122 -6.59 -8.61 15.60
N VAL A 123 -5.45 -9.31 15.51
CA VAL A 123 -5.30 -10.64 16.12
C VAL A 123 -5.47 -10.57 17.63
N SER A 124 -4.93 -9.54 18.29
CA SER A 124 -5.06 -9.37 19.74
C SER A 124 -6.50 -9.13 20.17
N LEU A 125 -7.30 -8.42 19.37
CA LEU A 125 -8.73 -8.20 19.61
C LEU A 125 -9.56 -9.49 19.45
N LEU A 126 -9.17 -10.38 18.53
CA LEU A 126 -9.85 -11.67 18.32
C LEU A 126 -9.56 -12.72 19.42
N LEU A 127 -8.52 -12.51 20.23
CA LEU A 127 -8.11 -13.42 21.31
C LEU A 127 -8.65 -13.02 22.69
N GLN A 128 -9.46 -11.95 22.79
CA GLN A 128 -10.12 -11.49 24.02
C GLN A 128 -11.54 -12.06 24.13
#